data_AF-A0A8T6G7L9-F1
#
_entry.id   AF-A0A8T6G7L9-F1
#
_cell.length_a   1.000
_cell.length_b   1.000
_cell.length_c   1.000
_cell.angle_alpha   90.00
_cell.angle_beta   90.00
_cell.angle_gamma   90.00
#
_symmetry.space_group_name_H-M   'P 1'
#
loop_
_entity.id
_entity.type
_entity.pdbx_description
1 polymer ?
#
loop_
_entity_poly.entity_id
_entity_poly.type
_entity_poly.pdbx_seq_one_letter_code
_entity_poly.pdbx_strand_id
1 'polypeptide(L)'
;MRQYRIVEEALTDKAVLLGFLYRVGSRNDGVLGDRLKMQKLTFLFCHELFKQRIKALNYIFFTYRWGPFTKDLYEAEADFEQADLMHREGRVFSLTETGVKWGQSIYDALGGAPYNCEIVETMDAIVDRFSRNSTQTLVDYSRAMNITPIGWHETEQLDELPLHLDLTAVVDEEEATAIIEIDRGLLDSFAMALAFGARFQAVPAI
;
A
#
# COMPACT_ATOMS: atom_id res chain seq x y z
N MET A 1 -9.69 8.49 -19.03
CA MET A 1 -9.12 9.05 -17.79
C MET A 1 -10.25 9.11 -16.75
N ARG A 2 -10.52 7.99 -16.04
CA ARG A 2 -11.49 7.95 -14.93
C ARG A 2 -10.80 8.58 -13.72
N GLN A 3 -11.12 9.83 -13.42
CA GLN A 3 -10.42 10.64 -12.41
C GLN A 3 -11.10 10.63 -11.04
N TYR A 4 -12.06 9.73 -10.82
CA TYR A 4 -12.76 9.57 -9.55
C TYR A 4 -12.59 8.14 -9.07
N ARG A 5 -11.77 7.95 -8.04
CA ARG A 5 -11.86 6.75 -7.20
C ARG A 5 -13.20 6.77 -6.48
N ILE A 6 -13.89 5.64 -6.47
CA ILE A 6 -15.08 5.50 -5.64
C ILE A 6 -14.62 5.55 -4.18
N VAL A 7 -15.36 6.24 -3.30
CA VAL A 7 -14.98 6.41 -1.89
C VAL A 7 -14.69 5.07 -1.20
N GLU A 8 -15.46 4.04 -1.55
CA GLU A 8 -15.30 2.66 -1.08
C GLU A 8 -13.97 2.03 -1.54
N GLU A 9 -13.54 2.28 -2.79
CA GLU A 9 -12.23 1.81 -3.29
C GLU A 9 -11.09 2.48 -2.53
N ALA A 10 -11.16 3.80 -2.30
CA ALA A 10 -10.13 4.52 -1.56
C ALA A 10 -10.03 4.08 -0.09
N LEU A 11 -11.17 3.74 0.52
CA LEU A 11 -11.22 3.18 1.87
C LEU A 11 -10.64 1.76 1.91
N THR A 12 -10.98 0.93 0.93
CA THR A 12 -10.44 -0.42 0.78
C THR A 12 -8.93 -0.38 0.59
N ASP A 13 -8.43 0.51 -0.30
CA ASP A 13 -7.00 0.70 -0.51
C ASP A 13 -6.26 1.01 0.80
N LYS A 14 -6.81 1.90 1.63
CA LYS A 14 -6.26 2.25 2.94
C LYS A 14 -6.30 1.08 3.92
N ALA A 15 -7.40 0.32 3.94
CA ALA A 15 -7.51 -0.84 4.82
C ALA A 15 -6.45 -1.88 4.46
N VAL A 16 -6.34 -2.24 3.19
CA VAL A 16 -5.37 -3.20 2.66
C VAL A 16 -3.94 -2.73 2.92
N LEU A 17 -3.66 -1.45 2.66
CA LEU A 17 -2.37 -0.86 2.96
C LEU A 17 -2.04 -0.97 4.45
N LEU A 18 -2.98 -0.67 5.36
CA LEU A 18 -2.74 -0.79 6.80
C LEU A 18 -2.48 -2.25 7.22
N GLY A 19 -3.22 -3.21 6.66
CA GLY A 19 -2.96 -4.64 6.86
C GLY A 19 -1.56 -5.05 6.38
N PHE A 20 -1.15 -4.56 5.20
CA PHE A 20 0.21 -4.77 4.68
C PHE A 20 1.28 -4.15 5.58
N LEU A 21 1.09 -2.90 6.02
CA LEU A 21 2.02 -2.20 6.91
C LEU A 21 2.11 -2.87 8.28
N TYR A 22 1.00 -3.38 8.83
CA TYR A 22 1.02 -4.23 10.02
C TYR A 22 1.93 -5.44 9.82
N ARG A 23 1.78 -6.12 8.68
CA ARG A 23 2.61 -7.28 8.38
C ARG A 23 4.09 -6.91 8.23
N VAL A 24 4.41 -5.77 7.59
CA VAL A 24 5.78 -5.21 7.56
C VAL A 24 6.31 -4.92 8.97
N GLY A 25 5.53 -4.22 9.80
CA GLY A 25 5.90 -3.86 11.17
C GLY A 25 6.11 -5.08 12.06
N SER A 26 5.32 -6.15 11.89
CA SER A 26 5.46 -7.41 12.62
C SER A 26 6.83 -8.10 12.43
N ARG A 27 7.53 -7.80 11.33
CA ARG A 27 8.88 -8.31 11.04
C ARG A 27 10.01 -7.40 11.52
N ASN A 28 9.68 -6.19 12.00
CA ASN A 28 10.61 -5.09 12.29
C ASN A 28 10.24 -4.35 13.59
N ASP A 29 9.74 -5.04 14.61
CA ASP A 29 9.42 -4.48 15.93
C ASP A 29 8.50 -3.23 15.88
N GLY A 30 7.54 -3.23 14.95
CA GLY A 30 6.59 -2.13 14.73
C GLY A 30 7.10 -0.98 13.85
N VAL A 31 8.38 -1.00 13.46
CA VAL A 31 9.01 0.02 12.62
C VAL A 31 8.79 -0.27 11.13
N LEU A 32 8.26 0.70 10.40
CA LEU A 32 8.00 0.60 8.95
C LEU A 32 9.20 1.08 8.13
N GLY A 33 10.00 1.98 8.69
CA GLY A 33 11.13 2.63 8.04
C GLY A 33 10.80 4.03 7.57
N ASP A 34 11.52 4.54 6.58
CA ASP A 34 11.21 5.85 5.99
C ASP A 34 10.16 5.77 4.88
N ARG A 35 9.73 6.94 4.41
CA ARG A 35 8.75 7.05 3.32
C ARG A 35 9.21 6.36 2.03
N LEU A 36 10.50 6.41 1.69
CA LEU A 36 10.99 5.76 0.48
C LEU A 36 10.88 4.24 0.61
N LYS A 37 11.22 3.67 1.77
CA LYS A 37 11.03 2.25 2.05
C LYS A 37 9.55 1.85 1.93
N MET A 38 8.64 2.61 2.52
CA MET A 38 7.20 2.37 2.38
C MET A 38 6.72 2.43 0.92
N GLN A 39 7.18 3.42 0.15
CA GLN A 39 6.91 3.53 -1.29
C GLN A 39 7.38 2.29 -2.06
N LYS A 40 8.59 1.79 -1.78
CA LYS A 40 9.14 0.61 -2.50
C LYS A 40 8.44 -0.68 -2.12
N LEU A 41 8.17 -0.90 -0.83
CA LEU A 41 7.45 -2.09 -0.39
C LEU A 41 6.02 -2.11 -0.97
N THR A 42 5.34 -0.97 -0.94
CA THR A 42 3.98 -0.85 -1.51
C THR A 42 4.00 -1.04 -3.03
N PHE A 43 4.99 -0.47 -3.73
CA PHE A 43 5.16 -0.71 -5.16
C PHE A 43 5.33 -2.19 -5.48
N LEU A 44 6.22 -2.89 -4.77
CA LEU A 44 6.48 -4.31 -5.02
C LEU A 44 5.22 -5.15 -4.82
N PHE A 45 4.43 -4.81 -3.79
CA PHE A 45 3.14 -5.46 -3.55
C PHE A 45 2.13 -5.16 -4.67
N CYS A 46 1.89 -3.88 -4.98
CA CYS A 46 0.99 -3.47 -6.07
C CYS A 46 1.39 -4.05 -7.43
N HIS A 47 2.69 -4.08 -7.73
CA HIS A 47 3.20 -4.61 -8.99
C HIS A 47 2.92 -6.11 -9.10
N GLU A 48 3.17 -6.91 -8.05
CA GLU A 48 2.92 -8.35 -8.14
C GLU A 48 1.41 -8.65 -8.24
N LEU A 49 0.55 -7.88 -7.57
CA LEU A 49 -0.91 -7.97 -7.77
C LEU A 49 -1.30 -7.60 -9.22
N PHE A 50 -0.74 -6.51 -9.75
CA PHE A 50 -1.01 -6.05 -11.11
C PHE A 50 -0.61 -7.08 -12.18
N LYS A 51 0.57 -7.70 -12.05
CA LYS A 51 1.02 -8.79 -12.95
C LYS A 51 0.06 -9.98 -12.96
N GLN A 52 -0.52 -10.29 -11.80
CA GLN A 52 -1.48 -11.38 -11.64
C GLN A 52 -2.90 -10.97 -12.03
N ARG A 53 -3.13 -9.70 -12.39
CA ARG A 53 -4.44 -9.09 -12.66
C ARG A 53 -5.39 -9.17 -11.46
N ILE A 54 -4.87 -9.00 -10.24
CA ILE A 54 -5.66 -8.99 -9.02
C ILE A 54 -6.07 -7.54 -8.69
N LYS A 55 -7.38 -7.29 -8.57
CA LYS A 55 -7.92 -5.99 -8.16
C LYS A 55 -8.02 -5.92 -6.64
N ALA A 56 -6.95 -5.44 -5.99
CA ALA A 56 -6.91 -5.26 -4.53
C ALA A 56 -6.43 -3.89 -4.06
N LEU A 57 -5.55 -3.24 -4.83
CA LEU A 57 -5.08 -1.87 -4.60
C LEU A 57 -5.19 -1.07 -5.89
N ASN A 58 -5.70 0.15 -5.82
CA ASN A 58 -5.90 1.01 -6.99
C ASN A 58 -4.80 2.07 -7.16
N TYR A 59 -3.60 1.83 -6.61
CA TYR A 59 -2.47 2.75 -6.68
C TYR A 59 -1.79 2.73 -8.05
N ILE A 60 -1.62 3.92 -8.63
CA ILE A 60 -0.91 4.12 -9.89
C ILE A 60 0.52 4.56 -9.57
N PHE A 61 1.46 3.66 -9.81
CA PHE A 61 2.88 3.94 -9.70
C PHE A 61 3.42 4.42 -11.03
N PHE A 62 4.30 5.41 -10.98
CA PHE A 62 5.04 5.90 -12.14
C PHE A 62 6.54 6.00 -11.83
N THR A 63 7.36 6.02 -12.88
CA THR A 63 8.82 6.19 -12.78
C THR A 63 9.17 7.57 -12.22
N TYR A 64 10.05 7.61 -11.22
CA TYR A 64 10.51 8.86 -10.63
C TYR A 64 12.00 8.78 -10.23
N ARG A 65 12.56 9.91 -9.75
CA ARG A 65 14.02 10.07 -9.51
C ARG A 65 14.66 8.96 -8.65
N TRP A 66 13.90 8.40 -7.73
CA TRP A 66 14.36 7.35 -6.81
C TRP A 66 13.69 6.00 -7.11
N GLY A 67 13.27 5.77 -8.36
CA GLY A 67 12.49 4.62 -8.79
C GLY A 67 10.97 4.86 -8.70
N PRO A 68 10.15 3.80 -8.61
CA PRO A 68 8.69 3.88 -8.64
C PRO A 68 8.10 4.72 -7.50
N PHE A 69 7.06 5.49 -7.81
CA PHE A 69 6.44 6.40 -6.87
C PHE A 69 4.93 6.49 -7.10
N THR A 70 4.16 6.62 -6.02
CA THR A 70 2.74 7.04 -6.07
C THR A 70 2.48 8.21 -5.12
N LYS A 71 1.55 9.09 -5.50
CA LYS A 71 1.05 10.15 -4.62
C LYS A 71 0.04 9.63 -3.60
N ASP A 72 -0.62 8.51 -3.89
CA ASP A 72 -1.73 7.96 -3.11
C ASP A 72 -1.31 7.59 -1.69
N LEU A 73 -0.06 7.15 -1.53
CA LEU A 73 0.48 6.80 -0.23
C LEU A 73 0.53 8.00 0.72
N TYR A 74 0.73 9.23 0.20
CA TYR A 74 0.80 10.42 1.05
C TYR A 74 -0.55 10.73 1.71
N GLU A 75 -1.65 10.51 0.98
CA GLU A 75 -3.00 10.70 1.51
C GLU A 75 -3.30 9.64 2.58
N ALA A 76 -2.95 8.38 2.32
CA ALA A 76 -3.12 7.32 3.31
C ALA A 76 -2.25 7.53 4.57
N GLU A 77 -0.99 7.93 4.40
CA GLU A 77 -0.09 8.28 5.52
C GLU A 77 -0.69 9.39 6.39
N ALA A 78 -1.20 10.46 5.77
CA ALA A 78 -1.80 11.58 6.49
C ALA A 78 -3.05 11.16 7.27
N ASP A 79 -3.91 10.34 6.66
CA ASP A 79 -5.11 9.82 7.33
C ASP A 79 -4.74 8.89 8.50
N PHE A 80 -3.72 8.05 8.34
CA PHE A 80 -3.24 7.18 9.42
C PHE A 80 -2.60 7.96 10.57
N GLU A 81 -1.83 9.01 10.28
CA GLU A 81 -1.28 9.91 11.31
C GLU A 81 -2.40 10.64 12.06
N GLN A 82 -3.42 11.16 11.35
CA GLN A 82 -4.58 11.84 11.96
C GLN A 82 -5.42 10.89 12.80
N ALA A 83 -5.52 9.62 12.39
CA ALA A 83 -6.28 8.59 13.08
C ALA A 83 -5.55 7.91 14.23
N ASP A 84 -4.34 8.38 14.59
CA ASP A 84 -3.47 7.75 15.59
C ASP A 84 -3.21 6.26 15.28
N LEU A 85 -3.12 5.90 14.00
CA LEU A 85 -2.78 4.54 13.53
C LEU A 85 -1.29 4.43 13.22
N MET A 86 -0.67 5.54 12.86
CA MET A 86 0.74 5.62 12.55
C MET A 86 1.32 6.88 13.19
N HIS A 87 2.58 6.82 13.60
CA HIS A 87 3.31 8.00 14.04
C HIS A 87 4.65 8.07 13.31
N ARG A 88 5.20 9.29 13.30
CA ARG A 88 6.50 9.57 12.71
C ARG A 88 7.42 10.25 13.71
N GLU A 89 8.57 9.64 13.95
CA GLU A 89 9.68 10.25 14.68
C GLU A 89 10.79 10.63 13.68
N GLY A 90 10.94 11.94 13.43
CA GLY A 90 11.83 12.44 12.39
C GLY A 90 11.42 11.97 11.00
N ARG A 91 12.17 11.02 10.42
CA ARG A 91 11.89 10.41 9.10
C ARG A 91 11.36 8.98 9.19
N VAL A 92 11.30 8.40 10.38
CA VAL A 92 10.96 7.00 10.60
C VAL A 92 9.49 6.90 10.98
N PHE A 93 8.76 6.05 10.26
CA PHE A 93 7.37 5.72 10.52
C PHE A 93 7.28 4.40 11.29
N SER A 94 6.31 4.36 12.21
CA SER A 94 5.99 3.19 13.01
C SER A 94 4.49 3.15 13.26
N LEU A 95 3.93 1.95 13.41
CA LEU A 95 2.53 1.81 13.83
C LEU A 95 2.39 2.14 15.32
N THR A 96 1.27 2.77 15.67
CA THR A 96 0.86 2.92 17.08
C THR A 96 0.22 1.61 17.57
N GLU A 97 -0.08 1.50 18.86
CA GLU A 97 -0.86 0.36 19.38
C GLU A 97 -2.22 0.23 18.69
N THR A 98 -2.89 1.35 18.42
CA THR A 98 -4.18 1.40 17.72
C THR A 98 -4.02 0.94 16.27
N GLY A 99 -2.96 1.37 15.59
CA GLY A 99 -2.64 0.93 14.23
C GLY A 99 -2.31 -0.56 14.13
N VAL A 100 -1.58 -1.10 15.11
CA VAL A 100 -1.30 -2.54 15.21
C VAL A 100 -2.60 -3.34 15.34
N LYS A 101 -3.51 -2.93 16.21
CA LYS A 101 -4.81 -3.61 16.40
C LYS A 101 -5.66 -3.59 15.12
N TRP A 102 -5.76 -2.43 14.47
CA TRP A 102 -6.51 -2.29 13.23
C TRP A 102 -5.86 -3.07 12.09
N GLY A 103 -4.56 -2.92 11.88
CA GLY A 103 -3.84 -3.62 10.84
C GLY A 103 -3.87 -5.12 11.02
N GLN A 104 -3.78 -5.63 12.26
CA GLN A 104 -3.99 -7.04 12.55
C GLN A 104 -5.42 -7.49 12.20
N SER A 105 -6.44 -6.75 12.66
CA SER A 105 -7.84 -7.11 12.41
C SER A 105 -8.16 -7.16 10.90
N ILE A 106 -7.60 -6.21 10.13
CA ILE A 106 -7.74 -6.20 8.68
C ILE A 106 -6.96 -7.35 8.06
N TYR A 107 -5.72 -7.59 8.47
CA TYR A 107 -4.93 -8.70 7.96
C TYR A 107 -5.61 -10.06 8.20
N ASP A 108 -6.12 -10.29 9.42
CA ASP A 108 -6.85 -11.51 9.79
C ASP A 108 -8.14 -11.66 8.97
N ALA A 109 -8.86 -10.56 8.73
CA ALA A 109 -10.05 -10.56 7.87
C ALA A 109 -9.71 -10.90 6.41
N LEU A 110 -8.58 -10.38 5.89
CA LEU A 110 -8.10 -10.75 4.56
C LEU A 110 -7.79 -12.25 4.50
N GLY A 111 -7.08 -12.80 5.50
CA GLY A 111 -6.74 -14.22 5.56
C GLY A 111 -7.94 -15.16 5.80
N GLY A 112 -9.02 -14.65 6.40
CA GLY A 112 -10.25 -15.42 6.65
C GLY A 112 -11.16 -15.58 5.43
N ALA A 113 -10.97 -14.78 4.37
CA ALA A 113 -11.78 -14.82 3.17
C ALA A 113 -11.12 -15.71 2.09
N PRO A 114 -11.79 -16.78 1.60
CA PRO A 114 -11.21 -17.70 0.61
C PRO A 114 -10.73 -17.02 -0.68
N TYR A 115 -11.41 -15.95 -1.11
CA TYR A 115 -11.11 -15.21 -2.34
C TYR A 115 -9.87 -14.33 -2.24
N ASN A 116 -9.34 -14.10 -1.03
CA ASN A 116 -8.17 -13.27 -0.80
C ASN A 116 -6.86 -14.06 -0.67
N CYS A 117 -6.89 -15.39 -0.85
CA CYS A 117 -5.71 -16.24 -0.62
C CYS A 117 -4.49 -15.74 -1.39
N GLU A 118 -4.64 -15.45 -2.69
CA GLU A 118 -3.55 -14.96 -3.54
C GLU A 118 -3.04 -13.57 -3.11
N ILE A 119 -3.93 -12.71 -2.58
CA ILE A 119 -3.56 -11.37 -2.07
C ILE A 119 -2.69 -11.52 -0.83
N VAL A 120 -3.11 -12.36 0.13
CA VAL A 120 -2.37 -12.59 1.38
C VAL A 120 -1.05 -13.31 1.12
N GLU A 121 -1.03 -14.31 0.24
CA GLU A 121 0.21 -14.98 -0.18
C GLU A 121 1.19 -14.00 -0.83
N THR A 122 0.71 -13.14 -1.73
CA THR A 122 1.54 -12.08 -2.35
C THR A 122 2.05 -11.11 -1.29
N MET A 123 1.19 -10.70 -0.35
CA MET A 123 1.53 -9.81 0.76
C MET A 123 2.67 -10.41 1.62
N ASP A 124 2.49 -11.64 2.07
CA ASP A 124 3.46 -12.38 2.89
C ASP A 124 4.78 -12.58 2.16
N ALA A 125 4.73 -12.96 0.88
CA ALA A 125 5.93 -13.15 0.07
C ALA A 125 6.76 -11.86 -0.05
N ILE A 126 6.12 -10.72 -0.27
CA ILE A 126 6.80 -9.42 -0.32
C ILE A 126 7.37 -9.05 1.06
N VAL A 127 6.58 -9.20 2.12
CA VAL A 127 7.03 -8.87 3.49
C VAL A 127 8.22 -9.73 3.88
N ASP A 128 8.14 -11.04 3.72
CA ASP A 128 9.17 -11.97 4.17
C ASP A 128 10.47 -11.79 3.38
N ARG A 129 10.37 -11.42 2.11
CA ARG A 129 11.54 -11.18 1.26
C ARG A 129 12.19 -9.82 1.47
N PHE A 130 11.42 -8.77 1.73
CA PHE A 130 11.91 -7.38 1.59
C PHE A 130 11.78 -6.51 2.84
N SER A 131 10.95 -6.88 3.82
CA SER A 131 10.64 -5.98 4.95
C SER A 131 11.85 -5.62 5.80
N ARG A 132 12.85 -6.50 5.89
CA ARG A 132 14.10 -6.27 6.67
C ARG A 132 15.18 -5.53 5.87
N ASN A 133 14.98 -5.32 4.58
CA ASN A 133 15.97 -4.64 3.75
C ASN A 133 16.02 -3.15 4.11
N SER A 134 17.19 -2.54 3.89
CA SER A 134 17.37 -1.10 4.03
C SER A 134 16.64 -0.36 2.90
N THR A 135 16.32 0.92 3.12
CA THR A 135 15.75 1.79 2.08
C THR A 135 16.59 1.76 0.81
N GLN A 136 17.92 1.88 0.93
CA GLN A 136 18.81 1.90 -0.23
C GLN A 136 18.75 0.58 -1.01
N THR A 137 18.77 -0.56 -0.31
CA THR A 137 18.64 -1.88 -0.93
C THR A 137 17.34 -2.02 -1.72
N LEU A 138 16.23 -1.49 -1.20
CA LEU A 138 14.93 -1.51 -1.90
C LEU A 138 14.91 -0.58 -3.11
N VAL A 139 15.54 0.60 -3.01
CA VAL A 139 15.71 1.53 -4.13
C VAL A 139 16.50 0.85 -5.24
N ASP A 140 17.67 0.30 -4.93
CA ASP A 140 18.55 -0.37 -5.89
C ASP A 140 17.84 -1.56 -6.54
N TYR A 141 17.16 -2.39 -5.74
CA TYR A 141 16.36 -3.50 -6.25
C TYR A 141 15.29 -3.02 -7.23
N SER A 142 14.50 -2.01 -6.84
CA SER A 142 13.39 -1.51 -7.68
C SER A 142 13.87 -0.90 -9.00
N ARG A 143 15.03 -0.22 -8.99
CA ARG A 143 15.65 0.34 -10.21
C ARG A 143 16.18 -0.73 -11.15
N ALA A 144 16.67 -1.84 -10.58
CA ALA A 144 17.20 -2.96 -11.36
C ALA A 144 16.12 -3.89 -11.92
N MET A 145 14.85 -3.71 -11.57
CA MET A 145 13.75 -4.55 -12.07
C MET A 145 13.54 -4.37 -13.58
N ASN A 146 13.29 -5.48 -14.26
CA ASN A 146 12.83 -5.49 -15.64
C ASN A 146 11.30 -5.43 -15.66
N ILE A 147 10.74 -4.40 -16.29
CA ILE A 147 9.29 -4.12 -16.34
C ILE A 147 8.88 -3.85 -17.79
N THR A 148 7.69 -4.33 -18.17
CA THR A 148 7.04 -3.95 -19.42
C THR A 148 6.11 -2.76 -19.11
N PRO A 149 6.41 -1.53 -19.56
CA PRO A 149 5.53 -0.41 -19.32
C PRO A 149 4.14 -0.59 -19.95
N ILE A 150 3.16 0.14 -19.43
CA ILE A 150 1.79 0.04 -19.94
C ILE A 150 1.74 0.45 -21.42
N GLY A 151 1.15 -0.42 -22.24
CA GLY A 151 1.04 -0.23 -23.69
C GLY A 151 2.29 -0.61 -24.48
N TRP A 152 3.32 -1.18 -23.84
CA TRP A 152 4.54 -1.66 -24.49
C TRP A 152 4.50 -3.18 -24.67
N HIS A 153 5.36 -3.69 -25.57
CA HIS A 153 5.51 -5.12 -25.82
C HIS A 153 6.82 -5.69 -25.31
N GLU A 154 7.81 -4.84 -25.06
CA GLU A 154 9.15 -5.21 -24.64
C GLU A 154 9.38 -4.83 -23.19
N THR A 155 10.19 -5.63 -22.51
CA THR A 155 10.58 -5.42 -21.12
C THR A 155 11.89 -4.65 -21.09
N GLU A 156 11.92 -3.58 -20.29
CA GLU A 156 13.09 -2.73 -20.12
C GLU A 156 13.48 -2.66 -18.65
N GLN A 157 14.73 -2.30 -18.37
CA GLN A 157 15.15 -2.04 -17.01
C GLN A 157 14.52 -0.73 -16.52
N LEU A 158 13.96 -0.73 -15.31
CA LEU A 158 13.21 0.39 -14.76
C LEU A 158 14.00 1.70 -14.76
N ASP A 159 15.31 1.64 -14.51
CA ASP A 159 16.18 2.81 -14.48
C ASP A 159 16.45 3.44 -15.85
N GLU A 160 16.18 2.70 -16.92
CA GLU A 160 16.34 3.16 -18.30
C GLU A 160 15.06 3.82 -18.84
N LEU A 161 13.94 3.66 -18.12
CA LEU A 161 12.66 4.22 -18.51
C LEU A 161 12.60 5.76 -18.32
N PRO A 162 11.92 6.49 -19.22
CA PRO A 162 11.63 7.91 -19.02
C PRO A 162 10.93 8.17 -17.69
N LEU A 163 11.20 9.31 -17.06
CA LEU A 163 10.47 9.74 -15.87
C LEU A 163 8.99 9.99 -16.18
N HIS A 164 8.13 9.79 -15.18
CA HIS A 164 6.67 9.98 -15.23
C HIS A 164 5.93 9.01 -16.15
N LEU A 165 6.53 7.85 -16.44
CA LEU A 165 5.87 6.75 -17.14
C LEU A 165 5.11 5.88 -16.14
N ASP A 166 3.83 5.61 -16.41
CA ASP A 166 3.02 4.74 -15.57
C ASP A 166 3.51 3.28 -15.65
N LEU A 167 3.69 2.66 -14.48
CA LEU A 167 4.19 1.31 -14.27
C LEU A 167 3.08 0.34 -13.85
N THR A 168 2.06 0.84 -13.15
CA THR A 168 0.87 0.09 -12.76
C THR A 168 -0.38 0.86 -13.15
N ALA A 169 -1.47 0.14 -13.40
CA ALA A 169 -2.79 0.72 -13.64
C ALA A 169 -3.82 0.07 -12.71
N VAL A 170 -4.96 0.74 -12.57
CA VAL A 170 -6.13 0.13 -11.94
C VAL A 170 -6.61 -1.02 -12.83
N VAL A 171 -6.73 -2.20 -12.25
CA VAL A 171 -7.32 -3.37 -12.92
C VAL A 171 -8.83 -3.20 -12.95
N ASP A 172 -9.43 -3.26 -14.13
CA ASP A 172 -10.88 -3.26 -14.29
C ASP A 172 -11.46 -4.59 -13.79
N GLU A 173 -12.67 -4.58 -13.21
CA GLU A 173 -13.30 -5.79 -12.66
C GLU A 173 -13.48 -6.90 -13.70
N GLU A 174 -13.74 -6.53 -14.96
CA GLU A 174 -13.89 -7.46 -16.07
C GLU A 174 -12.57 -8.16 -16.47
N GLU A 175 -11.43 -7.53 -16.18
CA GLU A 175 -10.10 -8.05 -16.46
C GLU A 175 -9.47 -8.76 -15.26
N ALA A 176 -10.08 -8.62 -14.08
CA ALA A 176 -9.56 -9.11 -12.82
C ALA A 176 -9.70 -10.65 -12.73
N THR A 177 -8.60 -11.31 -12.37
CA THR A 177 -8.59 -12.75 -12.04
C THR A 177 -9.12 -13.00 -10.64
N ALA A 178 -8.92 -12.05 -9.73
CA ALA A 178 -9.47 -12.01 -8.40
C ALA A 178 -9.76 -10.55 -8.00
N ILE A 179 -10.80 -10.35 -7.19
CA ILE A 179 -11.19 -9.06 -6.63
C ILE A 179 -11.15 -9.22 -5.11
N ILE A 180 -10.57 -8.25 -4.43
CA ILE A 180 -10.51 -8.26 -2.98
C ILE A 180 -11.90 -8.26 -2.35
N GLU A 181 -12.08 -9.10 -1.34
CA GLU A 181 -13.27 -9.10 -0.49
C GLU A 181 -12.87 -8.68 0.92
N ILE A 182 -13.58 -7.71 1.49
CA ILE A 182 -13.38 -7.32 2.89
C ILE A 182 -14.75 -7.11 3.51
N ASP A 183 -14.89 -7.54 4.77
CA ASP A 183 -16.15 -7.40 5.49
C ASP A 183 -16.58 -5.93 5.54
N ARG A 184 -17.81 -5.65 5.11
CA ARG A 184 -18.34 -4.27 5.09
C ARG A 184 -18.43 -3.68 6.48
N GLY A 185 -18.80 -4.48 7.49
CA GLY A 185 -18.86 -4.01 8.88
C GLY A 185 -17.49 -3.57 9.40
N LEU A 186 -16.43 -4.30 9.04
CA LEU A 186 -15.06 -3.94 9.32
C LEU A 186 -14.64 -2.66 8.59
N LEU A 187 -14.94 -2.54 7.29
CA LEU A 187 -14.66 -1.32 6.52
C LEU A 187 -15.38 -0.10 7.08
N ASP A 188 -16.67 -0.20 7.41
CA ASP A 188 -17.43 0.89 8.01
C ASP A 188 -16.84 1.32 9.36
N SER A 189 -16.44 0.35 10.18
CA SER A 189 -15.79 0.59 11.46
C SER A 189 -14.42 1.27 11.28
N PHE A 190 -13.66 0.85 10.27
CA PHE A 190 -12.39 1.45 9.90
C PHE A 190 -12.57 2.89 9.39
N ALA A 191 -13.58 3.13 8.55
CA ALA A 191 -13.94 4.47 8.07
C ALA A 191 -14.28 5.41 9.23
N MET A 192 -15.04 4.92 10.21
CA MET A 192 -15.32 5.69 11.43
C MET A 192 -14.04 6.00 12.19
N ALA A 193 -13.12 5.04 12.36
CA ALA A 193 -11.85 5.27 13.05
C ALA A 193 -11.02 6.37 12.37
N LEU A 194 -10.92 6.34 11.04
CA LEU A 194 -10.26 7.40 10.26
C LEU A 194 -10.95 8.76 10.45
N ALA A 195 -12.28 8.81 10.42
CA ALA A 195 -13.04 10.05 10.55
C ALA A 195 -13.01 10.64 11.98
N PHE A 196 -12.99 9.81 13.02
CA PHE A 196 -12.96 10.27 14.41
C PHE A 196 -11.63 10.92 14.76
N GLY A 197 -10.49 10.33 14.34
CA GLY A 197 -9.18 10.94 14.60
C GLY A 197 -9.03 12.34 13.99
N ALA A 198 -9.54 12.53 12.77
CA ALA A 198 -9.55 13.84 12.11
C ALA A 198 -10.33 14.92 12.92
N ARG A 199 -11.34 14.52 13.71
CA ARG A 199 -12.16 15.47 14.50
C ARG A 199 -11.46 15.93 15.79
N PHE A 200 -10.60 15.12 16.40
CA PHE A 200 -9.93 15.48 17.65
C PHE A 200 -8.69 16.36 17.46
N GLN A 201 -8.10 16.41 16.25
CA GLN A 201 -7.01 17.34 15.93
C GLN A 201 -7.50 18.74 15.51
N ALA A 202 -8.79 18.89 15.19
CA ALA A 202 -9.39 20.16 14.78
C ALA A 202 -9.77 21.09 15.96
N VAL A 203 -9.57 20.66 17.21
CA VAL A 203 -9.73 21.51 18.39
C VAL A 203 -8.37 22.14 18.70
N PRO A 204 -8.17 23.45 18.45
CA PRO A 204 -6.93 24.09 18.85
C PRO A 204 -6.80 24.01 20.37
N ALA A 205 -5.62 23.61 20.84
CA ALA A 205 -5.28 23.71 22.26
C ALA A 205 -5.51 25.17 22.70
N ILE A 206 -6.41 25.35 23.68
CA ILE A 206 -6.69 26.65 24.31
C ILE A 206 -5.59 26.95 25.32
#